data_AF-A0A261Q1Z4-F1
#
_entry.id   AF-A0A261Q1Z4-F1
#
_cell.length_a   1.000
_cell.length_b   1.000
_cell.length_c   1.000
_cell.angle_alpha   90.00
_cell.angle_beta   90.00
_cell.angle_gamma   90.00
#
_symmetry.space_group_name_H-M   'P 1'
#
loop_
_entity.id
_entity.type
_entity.pdbx_description
1 polymer ?
#
loop_
_entity_poly.entity_id
_entity_poly.type
_entity_poly.pdbx_seq_one_letter_code
_entity_poly.pdbx_strand_id
1 'polypeptide(L)'
;METYQTLAPAYVELLTKAVGHKNKLEYFNEYREYKATGAPFKGLLKNETGEFLELATGVQIPLSQIISLNNVFFPGYEDYEEVLGMRCSR
;
A
#
# COMPACT_ATOMS: atom_id res chain seq x y z
N MET A 1 0.11 15.47 20.01
CA MET A 1 0.05 15.76 18.56
C MET A 1 0.89 14.69 17.89
N GLU A 2 0.27 13.58 17.53
CA GLU A 2 0.93 12.43 16.92
C GLU A 2 1.26 12.81 15.47
N THR A 3 2.54 12.96 15.19
CA THR A 3 3.06 13.23 13.85
C THR A 3 2.76 12.02 12.97
N TYR A 4 1.65 12.08 12.22
CA TYR A 4 1.41 11.21 11.09
C TYR A 4 2.63 11.31 10.19
N GLN A 5 3.40 10.22 10.15
CA GLN A 5 4.63 10.11 9.39
C GLN A 5 4.22 10.28 7.92
N THR A 6 4.45 11.49 7.41
CA THR A 6 4.19 11.88 6.03
C THR A 6 4.79 10.79 5.17
N LEU A 7 3.95 10.07 4.42
CA LEU A 7 4.40 9.08 3.46
C LEU A 7 5.59 9.65 2.72
N ALA A 8 6.70 8.90 2.71
CA ALA A 8 7.93 9.37 2.11
C ALA A 8 7.60 9.86 0.68
N PRO A 9 8.02 11.07 0.28
CA PRO A 9 7.64 11.63 -1.02
C PRO A 9 8.02 10.70 -2.18
N ALA A 10 9.11 9.93 -2.02
CA ALA A 10 9.52 8.88 -2.94
C ALA A 10 8.45 7.81 -3.17
N TYR A 11 7.66 7.46 -2.14
CA TYR A 11 6.62 6.46 -2.24
C TYR A 11 5.38 7.00 -2.98
N VAL A 12 5.05 8.27 -2.78
CA VAL A 12 3.99 8.95 -3.54
C VAL A 12 4.35 9.00 -5.04
N GLU A 13 5.63 9.23 -5.36
CA GLU A 13 6.10 9.15 -6.75
C GLU A 13 5.99 7.74 -7.33
N LEU A 14 6.31 6.69 -6.56
CA LEU A 14 6.15 5.30 -6.98
C LEU A 14 4.68 4.97 -7.25
N LEU A 15 3.78 5.36 -6.34
CA LEU A 15 2.34 5.19 -6.52
C LEU A 15 1.84 5.90 -7.77
N THR A 16 2.30 7.14 -7.99
CA THR A 16 1.95 7.94 -9.17
C THR A 16 2.44 7.28 -10.46
N LYS A 17 3.66 6.73 -10.49
CA LYS A 17 4.18 5.96 -11.62
C LYS A 17 3.44 4.64 -11.84
N ALA A 18 2.92 4.05 -10.77
CA ALA A 18 2.16 2.83 -10.80
C ALA A 18 0.71 3.03 -11.31
N VAL A 19 0.19 4.28 -11.31
CA VAL A 19 -1.13 4.60 -11.89
C VAL A 19 -1.19 4.21 -13.37
N GLY A 20 -2.30 3.56 -13.76
CA GLY A 20 -2.51 3.07 -15.13
C GLY A 20 -1.87 1.72 -15.44
N HIS A 21 -0.99 1.20 -14.57
CA HIS A 21 -0.41 -0.14 -14.70
C HIS A 21 -1.07 -1.12 -13.74
N LYS A 22 -1.12 -2.41 -14.11
CA LYS A 22 -1.57 -3.48 -13.21
C LYS A 22 -0.46 -3.77 -12.20
N ASN A 23 -0.72 -3.47 -10.93
CA ASN A 23 0.25 -3.68 -9.85
C ASN A 23 -0.32 -4.65 -8.80
N LYS A 24 0.58 -5.38 -8.15
CA LYS A 24 0.26 -6.21 -7.00
C LYS A 24 0.31 -5.34 -5.75
N LEU A 25 -0.83 -5.14 -5.11
CA LEU A 25 -0.98 -4.34 -3.90
C LEU A 25 -1.30 -5.25 -2.73
N GLU A 26 -0.54 -5.12 -1.65
CA GLU A 26 -0.74 -5.87 -0.42
C GLU A 26 -1.10 -4.87 0.69
N TYR A 27 -2.22 -5.11 1.36
CA TYR A 27 -2.79 -4.19 2.34
C TYR A 27 -3.58 -4.95 3.40
N PHE A 28 -3.74 -4.34 4.57
CA PHE A 28 -4.66 -4.81 5.59
C PHE A 28 -6.05 -4.23 5.37
N ASN A 29 -7.10 -5.00 5.67
CA ASN A 29 -8.46 -4.46 5.76
C ASN A 29 -8.76 -3.95 7.19
N GLU A 30 -9.99 -3.43 7.39
CA GLU A 30 -10.47 -2.96 8.69
C GLU A 30 -10.39 -4.01 9.82
N TYR A 31 -10.42 -5.30 9.49
CA TYR A 31 -10.30 -6.43 10.42
C TYR A 31 -8.85 -6.86 10.65
N ARG A 32 -7.86 -6.08 10.16
CA ARG A 32 -6.43 -6.44 10.12
C ARG A 32 -6.14 -7.76 9.39
N GLU A 33 -6.99 -8.13 8.43
CA GLU A 33 -6.75 -9.28 7.58
C GLU A 33 -5.88 -8.85 6.38
N TYR A 34 -4.82 -9.62 6.13
CA TYR A 34 -3.95 -9.42 4.99
C TYR A 34 -4.69 -9.73 3.69
N LYS A 35 -4.73 -8.75 2.78
CA LYS A 35 -5.28 -8.88 1.44
C LYS A 35 -4.23 -8.52 0.40
N ALA A 36 -4.14 -9.34 -0.64
CA ALA A 36 -3.34 -9.04 -1.82
C ALA A 36 -4.28 -8.92 -3.03
N THR A 37 -4.23 -7.79 -3.72
CA THR A 37 -5.02 -7.54 -4.93
C THR A 37 -4.12 -7.11 -6.08
N GLY A 38 -4.39 -7.65 -7.27
CA GLY A 38 -3.66 -7.32 -8.49
C GLY A 38 -4.54 -6.51 -9.43
N ALA A 39 -4.61 -5.20 -9.25
CA ALA A 39 -5.50 -4.33 -10.02
C ALA A 39 -4.76 -3.09 -10.53
N PRO A 40 -5.20 -2.51 -11.68
CA PRO A 40 -4.67 -1.23 -12.10
C PRO A 40 -5.08 -0.13 -11.16
N PHE A 41 -4.16 0.78 -10.86
CA PHE A 41 -4.46 1.93 -10.00
C PHE A 41 -5.09 3.02 -10.85
N LYS A 42 -6.18 3.59 -10.33
CA LYS A 42 -6.88 4.70 -10.96
C LYS A 42 -6.29 6.04 -10.54
N GLY A 43 -5.89 6.17 -9.28
CA GLY A 43 -5.22 7.36 -8.77
C GLY A 43 -5.12 7.38 -7.25
N LEU A 44 -4.51 8.46 -6.75
CA LEU A 44 -4.42 8.77 -5.33
C LEU A 44 -5.49 9.81 -4.98
N LEU A 45 -6.30 9.52 -3.99
CA LEU A 45 -7.29 10.42 -3.39
C LEU A 45 -6.71 10.96 -2.09
N LYS A 46 -6.83 12.28 -1.88
CA LYS A 46 -6.49 12.90 -0.61
C LYS A 46 -7.73 13.60 -0.06
N ASN A 47 -8.22 13.11 1.06
CA ASN A 47 -9.37 13.66 1.78
C ASN A 47 -8.94 14.18 3.16
N GLU A 48 -9.86 14.85 3.86
CA GLU A 48 -9.63 15.38 5.22
C GLU A 48 -9.26 14.28 6.23
N THR A 49 -9.67 13.03 5.98
CA THR A 49 -9.37 11.85 6.80
C THR A 49 -8.00 11.23 6.50
N GLY A 50 -7.36 11.57 5.38
CA GLY A 50 -6.07 11.02 4.99
C GLY A 50 -5.94 10.76 3.50
N GLU A 51 -4.90 9.99 3.15
CA GLU A 51 -4.57 9.65 1.77
C GLU A 51 -5.03 8.21 1.47
N PHE A 52 -5.69 8.02 0.33
CA PHE A 52 -6.29 6.78 -0.12
C PHE A 52 -5.83 6.46 -1.54
N LEU A 53 -5.59 5.19 -1.81
CA LEU A 53 -5.32 4.66 -3.15
C LEU A 53 -6.63 4.13 -3.75
N GLU A 54 -7.04 4.69 -4.89
CA GLU A 54 -8.19 4.21 -5.66
C GLU A 54 -7.76 3.21 -6.73
N LEU A 55 -8.30 2.00 -6.65
CA LEU A 55 -8.15 0.99 -7.69
C LEU A 55 -9.15 1.23 -8.82
N ALA A 56 -8.81 0.78 -10.03
CA ALA A 56 -9.71 0.82 -11.19
C ALA A 56 -10.99 0.00 -10.98
N THR A 57 -11.00 -0.91 -10.00
CA THR A 57 -12.18 -1.66 -9.56
C THR A 57 -13.16 -0.81 -8.74
N GLY A 58 -12.81 0.43 -8.39
CA GLY A 58 -13.60 1.32 -7.53
C GLY A 58 -13.34 1.11 -6.03
N VAL A 59 -12.39 0.25 -5.67
CA VAL A 59 -12.00 0.01 -4.27
C VAL A 59 -11.03 1.11 -3.81
N GLN A 60 -11.30 1.70 -2.65
CA GLN A 60 -10.46 2.72 -2.03
C GLN A 60 -9.77 2.14 -0.81
N ILE A 61 -8.44 2.21 -0.79
CA ILE A 61 -7.60 1.62 0.26
C ILE A 61 -6.80 2.74 0.91
N PRO A 62 -6.94 2.98 2.22
CA PRO A 62 -6.13 3.98 2.90
C PRO A 62 -4.66 3.61 2.85
N LEU A 63 -3.81 4.58 2.53
CA LEU A 63 -2.36 4.39 2.40
C LEU A 63 -1.71 3.86 3.68
N SER A 64 -2.23 4.24 4.85
CA SER A 64 -1.78 3.74 6.15
C SER A 64 -1.97 2.23 6.34
N GLN A 65 -2.84 1.59 5.55
CA GLN A 65 -3.07 0.14 5.60
C GLN A 65 -2.30 -0.62 4.52
N ILE A 66 -1.57 0.07 3.64
CA ILE A 66 -0.81 -0.57 2.57
C ILE A 66 0.53 -1.06 3.13
N ILE A 67 0.84 -2.31 2.81
CA ILE A 67 2.04 -3.02 3.27
C ILE A 67 3.12 -2.95 2.19
N SER A 68 2.77 -3.36 0.97
CA SER A 68 3.70 -3.40 -0.16
C SER A 68 3.00 -3.19 -1.49
N LEU A 69 3.78 -2.73 -2.48
CA LEU A 69 3.36 -2.48 -3.84
C LEU A 69 4.39 -3.07 -4.78
N ASN A 70 4.01 -4.06 -5.60
CA ASN A 70 4.90 -4.80 -6.49
C ASN A 70 6.19 -5.27 -5.81
N ASN A 71 6.09 -5.85 -4.61
CA ASN A 71 7.26 -6.29 -3.84
C ASN A 71 8.13 -5.13 -3.31
N VAL A 72 7.66 -3.88 -3.38
CA VAL A 72 8.28 -2.71 -2.75
C VAL A 72 7.53 -2.39 -1.47
N PHE A 73 8.15 -2.65 -0.32
CA PHE A 73 7.56 -2.42 0.99
C PHE A 73 7.49 -0.93 1.33
N PHE A 74 6.41 -0.53 2.00
CA PHE A 74 6.30 0.83 2.53
C PHE A 74 7.31 1.05 3.66
N PRO A 75 7.89 2.27 3.79
CA PRO A 75 8.74 2.61 4.91
C PRO A 75 7.95 2.46 6.23
N GLY A 76 8.47 1.66 7.16
CA GLY A 76 7.75 1.21 8.37
C GLY A 76 7.21 -0.23 8.32
N TYR A 77 7.14 -0.84 7.13
CA TYR A 77 6.93 -2.28 6.91
C TYR A 77 8.19 -2.95 6.35
N GLU A 78 9.35 -2.31 6.43
CA GLU A 78 10.64 -2.85 5.97
C GLU A 78 11.00 -4.16 6.68
N ASP A 79 10.58 -4.32 7.94
CA ASP A 79 10.78 -5.53 8.74
C ASP A 79 9.87 -6.70 8.32
N TYR A 80 8.81 -6.45 7.53
CA TYR A 80 7.91 -7.51 7.04
C TYR A 80 8.55 -8.44 6.00
N GLU A 81 9.68 -8.06 5.40
CA GLU A 81 10.48 -8.96 4.56
C GLU A 81 10.96 -10.19 5.35
N GLU A 82 11.38 -10.01 6.60
CA GLU A 82 11.86 -11.11 7.45
C GLU A 82 10.72 -12.06 7.84
N VAL A 83 9.55 -11.51 8.15
CA VAL A 83 8.38 -12.27 8.61
C VAL A 83 7.72 -13.08 7.47
N LEU A 84 7.74 -12.56 6.24
CA LEU A 84 7.24 -13.28 5.05
C LEU A 84 8.28 -14.29 4.52
N GLY A 85 9.58 -13.99 4.63
CA GLY A 85 10.67 -14.91 4.29
C GLY A 85 10.64 -16.21 5.11
N MET A 86 10.27 -16.14 6.39
CA MET A 86 10.14 -17.33 7.25
C MET A 86 9.00 -18.29 6.85
N ARG A 87 8.04 -17.88 6.01
CA ARG A 87 6.99 -18.80 5.51
C ARG A 87 7.41 -19.65 4.30
N CYS A 88 8.58 -19.40 3.70
CA CYS A 88 9.09 -20.18 2.56
C CYS A 88 10.28 -21.09 2.89
N SER A 89 10.52 -21.40 4.18
CA SER A 89 11.46 -22.47 4.58
C SER A 89 10.73 -23.58 5.30
N ARG A 90 10.11 -24.49 4.55
CA ARG A 90 9.85 -25.85 5.02
C ARG A 90 10.02 -26.85 3.90
#